data_AF-A0A351DSS5-F1
#
_entry.id   AF-A0A351DSS5-F1
#
_cell.length_a   1.000
_cell.length_b   1.000
_cell.length_c   1.000
_cell.angle_alpha   90.00
_cell.angle_beta   90.00
_cell.angle_gamma   90.00
#
_symmetry.space_group_name_H-M   'P 1'
#
loop_
_entity.id
_entity.type
_entity.pdbx_description
1 polymer ?
#
loop_
_entity_poly.entity_id
_entity_poly.type
_entity_poly.pdbx_seq_one_letter_code
_entity_poly.pdbx_strand_id
1 'polypeptide(L)'
;AAGLLTLSFGQVAVAQPEAFDLPRDASTAWPTGEPGVDYNLGDAQGLRHGPWVRVYGDGSLYYVGSYDHGTPTGSWWFFREEGEAISHIEHEPDNPLRSRATLYHPNGRVASQGEYVHAPMSMAVDYPTQQATPPLRDGRWTWYDVQGNKNSLTTFLADRKHGPFERWLPNGQTTESGEYHQDQPHGEWRTWHDNGQLRHVIHYEQGELEGAFLTFYPSGLRLSEGAYIEGNEHGVWKFYLDDGRLGHMYGYQSGQQVDVTYVNGTYTDWYGEERPKFERTYKNKRLDGPFREWHDQGEFVIESFVDEETGEPTQRRTMVGVELSREGDYVDGQLDGAVYHYNERGLLTKTEHYEMGALIQTQTH
;
A
#
# COMPACT_ATOMS: atom_id res chain seq x y z
N ALA A 1 20.96 35.51 48.71
CA ALA A 1 19.67 36.01 48.22
C ALA A 1 19.51 35.52 46.80
N ALA A 2 18.51 34.66 46.56
CA ALA A 2 18.26 34.01 45.29
C ALA A 2 17.67 35.02 44.28
N GLY A 3 18.23 35.06 43.07
CA GLY A 3 17.64 35.72 41.92
C GLY A 3 17.31 34.66 40.87
N LEU A 4 16.03 34.29 40.76
CA LEU A 4 15.51 33.46 39.67
C LEU A 4 15.53 34.28 38.37
N LEU A 5 16.22 33.77 37.35
CA LEU A 5 16.03 34.18 35.96
C LEU A 5 15.27 33.04 35.26
N THR A 6 13.96 33.21 35.13
CA THR A 6 13.11 32.37 34.29
C THR A 6 13.27 32.83 32.84
N LEU A 7 13.85 31.97 32.00
CA LEU A 7 13.84 32.12 30.55
C LEU A 7 12.43 31.82 30.04
N SER A 8 11.76 32.86 29.55
CA SER A 8 10.49 32.76 28.83
C SER A 8 10.72 32.06 27.49
N PHE A 9 10.17 30.86 27.33
CA PHE A 9 10.07 30.22 26.03
C PHE A 9 8.94 30.92 25.26
N GLY A 10 9.33 31.66 24.21
CA GLY A 10 8.39 32.22 23.26
C GLY A 10 7.53 31.12 22.64
N GLN A 11 6.22 31.22 22.83
CA GLN A 11 5.24 30.38 22.13
C GLN A 11 5.43 30.53 20.63
N VAL A 12 5.72 29.42 19.96
CA VAL A 12 5.56 29.31 18.50
C VAL A 12 4.07 29.52 18.22
N ALA A 13 3.77 30.62 17.53
CA ALA A 13 2.42 30.91 17.07
C ALA A 13 1.98 29.79 16.11
N VAL A 14 1.15 28.89 16.60
CA VAL A 14 0.32 28.04 15.74
C VAL A 14 -0.58 29.01 15.00
N ALA A 15 -0.38 29.15 13.69
CA ALA A 15 -1.31 29.87 12.83
C ALA A 15 -2.66 29.15 12.96
N GLN A 16 -3.55 29.71 13.80
CA GLN A 16 -4.95 29.35 13.74
C GLN A 16 -5.42 29.75 12.34
N PRO A 17 -6.17 28.89 11.62
CA PRO A 17 -6.87 29.37 10.42
C PRO A 17 -7.63 30.61 10.86
N GLU A 18 -7.43 31.73 10.14
CA GLU A 18 -8.16 32.96 10.40
C GLU A 18 -9.62 32.59 10.60
N ALA A 19 -10.19 33.04 11.72
CA ALA A 19 -11.60 32.86 11.98
C ALA A 19 -12.35 33.64 10.91
N PHE A 20 -12.62 33.00 9.77
CA PHE A 20 -13.57 33.51 8.82
C PHE A 20 -14.88 33.61 9.56
N ASP A 21 -15.52 34.77 9.44
CA ASP A 21 -16.87 35.00 9.93
C ASP A 21 -17.78 33.94 9.31
N LEU A 22 -17.94 32.81 10.01
CA LEU A 22 -19.20 32.10 10.00
C LEU A 22 -20.25 33.20 10.14
N PRO A 23 -21.30 33.24 9.32
CA PRO A 23 -22.49 33.99 9.65
C PRO A 23 -23.04 33.33 10.92
N ARG A 24 -22.49 33.68 12.09
CA ARG A 24 -22.84 33.13 13.40
C ARG A 24 -24.26 33.53 13.79
N ASP A 25 -24.84 34.43 13.03
CA ASP A 25 -26.22 34.83 13.14
C ASP A 25 -26.74 35.31 11.78
N ALA A 26 -27.41 34.42 11.04
CA ALA A 26 -28.08 34.77 9.79
C ALA A 26 -29.26 35.74 10.00
N SER A 27 -29.65 36.04 11.26
CA SER A 27 -30.79 36.92 11.51
C SER A 27 -30.54 38.39 11.17
N THR A 28 -29.28 38.84 11.07
CA THR A 28 -28.94 40.27 10.91
C THR A 28 -28.23 40.64 9.61
N ALA A 29 -27.70 39.67 8.85
CA ALA A 29 -26.89 39.92 7.65
C ALA A 29 -27.67 39.81 6.33
N TRP A 30 -28.92 39.33 6.34
CA TRP A 30 -29.61 38.91 5.11
C TRP A 30 -30.96 39.63 4.94
N PRO A 31 -31.41 39.87 3.70
CA PRO A 31 -32.79 40.32 3.47
C PRO A 31 -33.75 39.36 4.19
N THR A 32 -34.88 39.88 4.68
CA THR A 32 -35.90 39.20 5.52
C THR A 32 -36.56 38.00 4.82
N GLY A 33 -35.79 37.00 4.43
CA GLY A 33 -36.25 35.71 3.94
C GLY A 33 -36.64 34.83 5.12
N GLU A 34 -37.66 34.01 4.92
CA GLU A 34 -38.10 33.08 5.95
C GLU A 34 -37.11 31.91 6.09
N PRO A 35 -36.81 31.44 7.31
CA PRO A 35 -36.11 30.19 7.53
C PRO A 35 -36.75 29.06 6.72
N GLY A 36 -35.94 28.31 5.97
CA GLY A 36 -36.42 27.24 5.08
C GLY A 36 -36.73 27.65 3.63
N VAL A 37 -36.49 28.91 3.24
CA VAL A 37 -36.70 29.39 1.86
C VAL A 37 -35.38 29.69 1.16
N ASP A 38 -35.14 29.06 0.01
CA ASP A 38 -33.98 29.32 -0.83
C ASP A 38 -34.00 30.77 -1.36
N TYR A 39 -32.85 31.44 -1.33
CA TYR A 39 -32.67 32.76 -1.93
C TYR A 39 -31.88 32.62 -3.24
N ASN A 40 -32.61 32.64 -4.35
CA ASN A 40 -32.07 32.38 -5.68
C ASN A 40 -32.47 33.53 -6.62
N LEU A 41 -31.49 34.31 -7.07
CA LEU A 41 -31.71 35.43 -7.97
C LEU A 41 -31.43 35.06 -9.44
N GLY A 42 -32.17 35.71 -10.35
CA GLY A 42 -31.97 35.59 -11.79
C GLY A 42 -31.85 36.94 -12.49
N ASP A 43 -31.18 36.97 -13.64
CA ASP A 43 -31.05 38.13 -14.50
C ASP A 43 -32.28 38.35 -15.41
N ALA A 44 -32.23 39.36 -16.27
CA ALA A 44 -33.32 39.70 -17.20
C ALA A 44 -33.62 38.59 -18.22
N GLN A 45 -32.72 37.61 -18.38
CA GLN A 45 -32.83 36.46 -19.27
C GLN A 45 -33.25 35.20 -18.50
N GLY A 46 -33.43 35.27 -17.18
CA GLY A 46 -33.78 34.16 -16.32
C GLY A 46 -32.60 33.25 -15.96
N LEU A 47 -31.35 33.66 -16.26
CA LEU A 47 -30.16 32.93 -15.81
C LEU A 47 -29.84 33.28 -14.36
N ARG A 48 -29.21 32.37 -13.63
CA ARG A 48 -28.82 32.57 -12.23
C ARG A 48 -27.87 33.78 -12.12
N HIS A 49 -28.18 34.77 -11.29
CA HIS A 49 -27.34 35.97 -11.16
C HIS A 49 -27.48 36.58 -9.77
N GLY A 50 -26.37 36.89 -9.10
CA GLY A 50 -26.36 37.43 -7.74
C GLY A 50 -26.16 36.36 -6.66
N PRO A 51 -26.54 36.62 -5.39
CA PRO A 51 -26.35 35.70 -4.28
C PRO A 51 -27.29 34.49 -4.39
N TRP A 52 -26.76 33.33 -4.04
CA TRP A 52 -27.48 32.06 -4.03
C TRP A 52 -27.29 31.38 -2.68
N VAL A 53 -28.39 31.12 -1.99
CA VAL A 53 -28.39 30.57 -0.63
C VAL A 53 -29.44 29.47 -0.54
N ARG A 54 -29.05 28.34 0.03
CA ARG A 54 -29.96 27.28 0.45
C ARG A 54 -29.76 26.97 1.91
N VAL A 55 -30.88 26.70 2.59
CA VAL A 55 -30.93 26.36 4.01
C VAL A 55 -31.57 24.99 4.22
N TYR A 56 -31.25 24.36 5.35
CA TYR A 56 -31.96 23.19 5.86
C TYR A 56 -33.32 23.57 6.46
N GLY A 57 -34.10 22.56 6.85
CA GLY A 57 -35.45 22.75 7.39
C GLY A 57 -35.49 23.53 8.71
N ASP A 58 -34.38 23.55 9.45
CA ASP A 58 -34.22 24.31 10.70
C ASP A 58 -33.67 25.74 10.48
N GLY A 59 -33.38 26.11 9.23
CA GLY A 59 -32.82 27.41 8.86
C GLY A 59 -31.29 27.49 8.86
N SER A 60 -30.58 26.42 9.23
CA SER A 60 -29.12 26.36 9.10
C SER A 60 -28.70 26.38 7.62
N LEU A 61 -27.51 26.92 7.32
CA LEU A 61 -27.03 27.01 5.93
C LEU A 61 -26.72 25.62 5.38
N TYR A 62 -27.13 25.36 4.13
CA TYR A 62 -26.67 24.23 3.35
C TYR A 62 -25.61 24.66 2.33
N TYR A 63 -25.86 25.74 1.58
CA TYR A 63 -24.83 26.37 0.76
C TYR A 63 -25.03 27.89 0.64
N VAL A 64 -23.94 28.58 0.35
CA VAL A 64 -23.93 30.01 -0.03
C VAL A 64 -22.87 30.26 -1.09
N GLY A 65 -23.21 31.07 -2.08
CA GLY A 65 -22.30 31.51 -3.13
C GLY A 65 -22.92 32.57 -4.03
N SER A 66 -22.29 32.84 -5.16
CA SER A 66 -22.79 33.81 -6.15
C SER A 66 -22.72 33.24 -7.57
N TYR A 67 -23.66 33.67 -8.40
CA TYR A 67 -23.62 33.46 -9.84
C TYR A 67 -23.46 34.79 -10.58
N ASP A 68 -22.75 34.74 -11.70
CA ASP A 68 -22.70 35.78 -12.72
C ASP A 68 -23.26 35.22 -14.04
N HIS A 69 -24.50 35.60 -14.38
CA HIS A 69 -25.19 35.20 -15.62
C HIS A 69 -25.14 33.69 -15.89
N GLY A 70 -25.38 32.90 -14.83
CA GLY A 70 -25.45 31.45 -14.82
C GLY A 70 -24.14 30.72 -14.53
N THR A 71 -23.02 31.45 -14.49
CA THR A 71 -21.69 30.95 -14.13
C THR A 71 -21.44 31.12 -12.63
N PRO A 72 -21.08 30.07 -11.87
CA PRO A 72 -20.70 30.25 -10.47
C PRO A 72 -19.42 31.09 -10.37
N THR A 73 -19.38 32.05 -9.45
CA THR A 73 -18.23 32.95 -9.25
C THR A 73 -17.88 33.11 -7.78
N GLY A 74 -16.62 33.49 -7.52
CA GLY A 74 -16.10 33.72 -6.17
C GLY A 74 -16.14 32.48 -5.27
N SER A 75 -16.40 32.71 -3.98
CA SER A 75 -16.43 31.67 -2.95
C SER A 75 -17.79 30.99 -2.85
N TRP A 76 -17.77 29.67 -2.89
CA TRP A 76 -18.90 28.79 -2.66
C TRP A 76 -18.65 27.93 -1.42
N TRP A 77 -19.51 28.04 -0.43
CA TRP A 77 -19.44 27.26 0.80
C TRP A 77 -20.61 26.29 0.88
N PHE A 78 -20.32 25.07 1.33
CA PHE A 78 -21.29 24.03 1.61
C PHE A 78 -21.13 23.58 3.05
N PHE A 79 -22.23 23.33 3.74
CA PHE A 79 -22.26 23.01 5.16
C PHE A 79 -23.11 21.77 5.42
N ARG A 80 -22.83 21.10 6.55
CA ARG A 80 -23.67 20.06 7.15
C ARG A 80 -24.83 20.72 7.90
N GLU A 81 -25.83 19.93 8.28
CA GLU A 81 -27.00 20.41 9.02
C GLU A 81 -26.59 20.99 10.40
N GLU A 82 -25.50 20.49 10.97
CA GLU A 82 -24.92 20.99 12.22
C GLU A 82 -24.10 22.29 12.05
N GLY A 83 -23.99 22.82 10.82
CA GLY A 83 -23.27 24.07 10.50
C GLY A 83 -21.77 23.90 10.24
N GLU A 84 -21.24 22.68 10.33
CA GLU A 84 -19.85 22.35 9.98
C GLU A 84 -19.63 22.45 8.46
N ALA A 85 -18.51 23.00 8.02
CA ALA A 85 -18.20 23.07 6.59
C ALA A 85 -18.01 21.66 5.99
N ILE A 86 -18.57 21.44 4.80
CA ILE A 86 -18.33 20.28 3.94
C ILE A 86 -17.22 20.63 2.95
N SER A 87 -17.36 21.77 2.27
CA SER A 87 -16.40 22.22 1.27
C SER A 87 -16.45 23.74 1.05
N HIS A 88 -15.32 24.27 0.59
CA HIS A 88 -15.13 25.62 0.08
C HIS A 88 -14.56 25.52 -1.33
N ILE A 89 -15.27 26.09 -2.30
CA ILE A 89 -14.87 26.14 -3.70
C ILE A 89 -14.64 27.60 -4.08
N GLU A 90 -13.45 27.92 -4.57
CA GLU A 90 -13.06 29.26 -5.00
C GLU A 90 -12.88 29.27 -6.53
N HIS A 91 -13.80 29.91 -7.25
CA HIS A 91 -13.73 30.05 -8.70
C HIS A 91 -12.67 31.08 -9.11
N GLU A 92 -11.86 30.77 -10.13
CA GLU A 92 -10.83 31.68 -10.61
C GLU A 92 -11.46 32.89 -11.34
N PRO A 93 -11.14 34.14 -10.94
CA PRO A 93 -11.75 35.33 -11.55
C PRO A 93 -11.52 35.45 -13.06
N ASP A 94 -10.33 35.05 -13.51
CA ASP A 94 -9.90 35.16 -14.92
C ASP A 94 -10.17 33.88 -15.72
N ASN A 95 -10.64 32.80 -15.06
CA ASN A 95 -10.91 31.53 -15.71
C ASN A 95 -12.11 30.80 -15.05
N PRO A 96 -13.33 31.07 -15.51
CA PRO A 96 -14.55 30.49 -14.91
C PRO A 96 -14.64 28.96 -15.04
N LEU A 97 -13.78 28.35 -15.86
CA LEU A 97 -13.70 26.90 -16.02
C LEU A 97 -12.80 26.23 -14.98
N ARG A 98 -12.18 26.99 -14.07
CA ARG A 98 -11.33 26.47 -12.99
C ARG A 98 -11.80 26.92 -11.63
N SER A 99 -11.65 26.04 -10.65
CA SER A 99 -11.81 26.40 -9.25
C SER A 99 -10.84 25.62 -8.36
N ARG A 100 -10.50 26.22 -7.22
CA ARG A 100 -9.78 25.54 -6.14
C ARG A 100 -10.77 25.03 -5.12
N ALA A 101 -10.61 23.80 -4.67
CA ALA A 101 -11.48 23.16 -3.71
C ALA A 101 -10.72 22.82 -2.43
N THR A 102 -11.38 23.06 -1.30
CA THR A 102 -11.01 22.56 0.03
C THR A 102 -12.19 21.80 0.59
N LEU A 103 -12.01 20.54 0.95
CA LEU A 103 -13.01 19.70 1.59
C LEU A 103 -12.62 19.48 3.04
N TYR A 104 -13.60 19.36 3.93
CA TYR A 104 -13.38 19.30 5.37
C TYR A 104 -13.92 18.02 6.01
N HIS A 105 -13.16 17.51 6.98
CA HIS A 105 -13.61 16.50 7.94
C HIS A 105 -14.70 17.11 8.85
N PRO A 106 -15.56 16.29 9.50
CA PRO A 106 -16.55 16.79 10.47
C PRO A 106 -15.93 17.65 11.58
N ASN A 107 -14.69 17.35 12.00
CA ASN A 107 -13.99 18.16 13.00
C ASN A 107 -13.46 19.53 12.49
N GLY A 108 -13.82 19.92 11.26
CA GLY A 108 -13.43 21.19 10.63
C GLY A 108 -12.01 21.23 10.07
N ARG A 109 -11.21 20.14 10.19
CA ARG A 109 -9.88 20.07 9.56
C ARG A 109 -10.01 19.76 8.08
N VAL A 110 -9.05 20.22 7.28
CA VAL A 110 -8.99 19.91 5.86
C VAL A 110 -8.88 18.39 5.68
N ALA A 111 -9.77 17.82 4.87
CA ALA A 111 -9.75 16.42 4.45
C ALA A 111 -9.06 16.25 3.11
N SER A 112 -9.29 17.17 2.18
CA SER A 112 -8.57 17.21 0.91
C SER A 112 -8.61 18.59 0.29
N GLN A 113 -7.68 18.85 -0.63
CA GLN A 113 -7.66 20.06 -1.42
C GLN A 113 -7.07 19.79 -2.82
N GLY A 114 -7.51 20.55 -3.81
CA GLY A 114 -7.01 20.46 -5.18
C GLY A 114 -7.76 21.38 -6.13
N GLU A 115 -7.60 21.16 -7.43
CA GLU A 115 -8.25 21.96 -8.46
C GLU A 115 -9.32 21.15 -9.19
N TYR A 116 -10.35 21.86 -9.66
CA TYR A 116 -11.39 21.34 -10.51
C TYR A 116 -11.36 22.06 -11.86
N VAL A 117 -11.62 21.31 -12.92
CA VAL A 117 -11.99 21.83 -14.24
C VAL A 117 -13.49 21.61 -14.48
N HIS A 118 -14.17 22.63 -14.97
CA HIS A 118 -15.62 22.64 -15.19
C HIS A 118 -15.92 22.52 -16.69
N ALA A 119 -17.03 21.87 -17.02
CA ALA A 119 -17.56 21.89 -18.38
C ALA A 119 -18.02 23.31 -18.76
N PRO A 120 -17.81 23.77 -20.00
CA PRO A 120 -18.36 25.04 -20.45
C PRO A 120 -19.90 24.98 -20.37
N MET A 121 -20.52 26.12 -20.07
CA MET A 121 -21.94 26.20 -19.74
C MET A 121 -22.88 25.64 -20.83
N SER A 122 -22.47 25.70 -22.11
CA SER A 122 -23.21 25.10 -23.24
C SER A 122 -23.23 23.57 -23.23
N MET A 123 -22.33 22.94 -22.48
CA MET A 123 -22.16 21.49 -22.36
C MET A 123 -22.50 20.97 -20.95
N ALA A 124 -22.76 21.88 -19.99
CA ALA A 124 -22.91 21.53 -18.58
C ALA A 124 -24.26 20.86 -18.24
N VAL A 125 -25.18 20.70 -19.20
CA VAL A 125 -26.46 20.00 -19.02
C VAL A 125 -26.43 18.74 -19.86
N ASP A 126 -26.45 17.58 -19.22
CA ASP A 126 -26.54 16.31 -19.93
C ASP A 126 -27.96 16.14 -20.49
N TYR A 127 -28.10 16.22 -21.80
CA TYR A 127 -29.39 16.34 -22.51
C TYR A 127 -30.37 15.16 -22.40
N PRO A 128 -30.02 13.94 -21.92
CA PRO A 128 -31.00 12.95 -21.53
C PRO A 128 -31.46 13.06 -20.06
N THR A 129 -30.67 13.70 -19.17
CA THR A 129 -30.89 13.64 -17.70
C THR A 129 -31.18 14.99 -17.05
N GLN A 130 -30.96 16.12 -17.75
CA GLN A 130 -31.00 17.49 -17.21
C GLN A 130 -30.10 17.69 -15.97
N GLN A 131 -29.14 16.79 -15.74
CA GLN A 131 -28.22 16.89 -14.61
C GLN A 131 -27.01 17.75 -15.01
N ALA A 132 -26.56 18.56 -14.05
CA ALA A 132 -25.33 19.32 -14.20
C ALA A 132 -24.15 18.36 -14.33
N THR A 133 -23.28 18.56 -15.33
CA THR A 133 -22.02 17.80 -15.44
C THR A 133 -21.14 18.17 -14.25
N PRO A 134 -20.75 17.21 -13.39
CA PRO A 134 -19.93 17.52 -12.23
C PRO A 134 -18.54 18.01 -12.69
N PRO A 135 -17.89 18.90 -11.91
CA PRO A 135 -16.52 19.28 -12.19
C PRO A 135 -15.58 18.08 -12.03
N LEU A 136 -14.54 18.03 -12.86
CA LEU A 136 -13.55 16.96 -12.87
C LEU A 136 -12.29 17.41 -12.15
N ARG A 137 -11.67 16.53 -11.35
CA ARG A 137 -10.41 16.88 -10.67
C ARG A 137 -9.30 17.13 -11.69
N ASP A 138 -8.51 18.16 -11.46
CA ASP A 138 -7.37 18.52 -12.29
C ASP A 138 -6.19 18.92 -11.41
N GLY A 139 -4.97 18.74 -11.91
CA GLY A 139 -3.76 19.08 -11.19
C GLY A 139 -3.57 18.27 -9.91
N ARG A 140 -2.86 18.85 -8.93
CA ARG A 140 -2.47 18.14 -7.70
C ARG A 140 -3.60 18.17 -6.67
N TRP A 141 -3.99 16.99 -6.24
CA TRP A 141 -4.87 16.78 -5.09
C TRP A 141 -4.08 16.24 -3.93
N THR A 142 -4.31 16.79 -2.74
CA THR A 142 -3.69 16.35 -1.48
C THR A 142 -4.78 15.93 -0.50
N TRP A 143 -4.60 14.79 0.16
CA TRP A 143 -5.51 14.29 1.20
C TRP A 143 -4.83 14.28 2.55
N TYR A 144 -5.63 14.45 3.58
CA TYR A 144 -5.20 14.55 4.96
C TYR A 144 -6.02 13.61 5.84
N ASP A 145 -5.37 13.03 6.85
CA ASP A 145 -6.08 12.29 7.90
C ASP A 145 -6.91 13.22 8.80
N VAL A 146 -7.68 12.63 9.72
CA VAL A 146 -8.51 13.41 10.67
C VAL A 146 -7.67 14.23 11.65
N GLN A 147 -6.38 13.91 11.81
CA GLN A 147 -5.43 14.70 12.59
C GLN A 147 -4.82 15.86 11.78
N GLY A 148 -5.06 15.95 10.47
CA GLY A 148 -4.51 16.97 9.58
C GLY A 148 -3.12 16.64 9.03
N ASN A 149 -2.62 15.42 9.22
CA ASN A 149 -1.37 14.98 8.59
C ASN A 149 -1.63 14.63 7.12
N LYS A 150 -0.68 14.97 6.24
CA LYS A 150 -0.76 14.57 4.83
C LYS A 150 -0.73 13.05 4.73
N ASN A 151 -1.71 12.49 4.02
CA ASN A 151 -1.84 11.06 3.80
C ASN A 151 -1.40 10.69 2.38
N SER A 152 -1.80 11.46 1.37
CA SER A 152 -1.45 11.18 -0.02
C SER A 152 -1.55 12.41 -0.92
N LEU A 153 -0.87 12.32 -2.05
CA LEU A 153 -0.92 13.25 -3.16
C LEU A 153 -1.13 12.48 -4.45
N THR A 154 -1.99 12.99 -5.33
CA THR A 154 -2.24 12.41 -6.65
C THR A 154 -2.47 13.53 -7.63
N THR A 155 -1.85 13.43 -8.79
CA THR A 155 -2.08 14.37 -9.88
C THR A 155 -3.16 13.82 -10.81
N PHE A 156 -4.13 14.66 -11.18
CA PHE A 156 -5.20 14.33 -12.11
C PHE A 156 -5.13 15.17 -13.37
N LEU A 157 -5.62 14.61 -14.46
CA LEU A 157 -5.98 15.29 -15.69
C LEU A 157 -7.43 14.93 -15.99
N ALA A 158 -8.36 15.85 -15.71
CA ALA A 158 -9.80 15.64 -15.89
C ALA A 158 -10.29 14.29 -15.31
N ASP A 159 -10.17 14.15 -13.98
CA ASP A 159 -10.50 12.99 -13.15
C ASP A 159 -9.69 11.70 -13.36
N ARG A 160 -8.85 11.64 -14.40
CA ARG A 160 -7.91 10.53 -14.59
C ARG A 160 -6.60 10.81 -13.89
N LYS A 161 -6.07 9.84 -13.14
CA LYS A 161 -4.73 9.98 -12.54
C LYS A 161 -3.70 10.13 -13.66
N HIS A 162 -2.90 11.18 -13.59
CA HIS A 162 -1.91 11.49 -14.61
C HIS A 162 -0.81 12.37 -13.99
N GLY A 163 0.41 11.86 -13.95
CA GLY A 163 1.56 12.47 -13.29
C GLY A 163 1.82 11.91 -11.89
N PRO A 164 2.52 12.67 -11.03
CA PRO A 164 3.05 12.17 -9.76
C PRO A 164 1.99 11.69 -8.77
N PHE A 165 2.37 10.64 -8.04
CA PHE A 165 1.66 10.07 -6.89
C PHE A 165 2.63 9.85 -5.72
N GLU A 166 2.18 10.17 -4.51
CA GLU A 166 2.92 9.94 -3.27
C GLU A 166 1.96 9.58 -2.13
N ARG A 167 2.40 8.70 -1.23
CA ARG A 167 1.68 8.34 0.01
C ARG A 167 2.62 8.39 1.20
N TRP A 168 2.10 8.82 2.33
CA TRP A 168 2.83 8.94 3.59
C TRP A 168 2.08 8.30 4.76
N LEU A 169 2.85 7.89 5.77
CA LEU A 169 2.34 7.64 7.11
C LEU A 169 2.03 8.95 7.85
N PRO A 170 1.25 8.92 8.94
CA PRO A 170 0.96 10.11 9.74
C PRO A 170 2.20 10.84 10.28
N ASN A 171 3.33 10.14 10.43
CA ASN A 171 4.62 10.74 10.85
C ASN A 171 5.38 11.44 9.70
N GLY A 172 4.84 11.47 8.48
CA GLY A 172 5.44 12.08 7.29
C GLY A 172 6.39 11.19 6.51
N GLN A 173 6.60 9.93 6.92
CA GLN A 173 7.43 8.99 6.18
C GLN A 173 6.73 8.52 4.90
N THR A 174 7.42 8.60 3.76
CA THR A 174 6.91 8.11 2.47
C THR A 174 6.81 6.59 2.50
N THR A 175 5.66 6.06 2.09
CA THR A 175 5.42 4.60 1.97
C THR A 175 5.32 4.14 0.52
N GLU A 176 4.96 5.06 -0.38
CA GLU A 176 4.75 4.75 -1.79
C GLU A 176 4.92 6.02 -2.64
N SER A 177 5.52 5.86 -3.82
CA SER A 177 5.74 6.94 -4.78
C SER A 177 5.90 6.39 -6.19
N GLY A 178 5.37 7.11 -7.17
CA GLY A 178 5.52 6.79 -8.57
C GLY A 178 4.71 7.75 -9.43
N GLU A 179 4.44 7.34 -10.66
CA GLU A 179 3.66 8.15 -11.61
C GLU A 179 2.51 7.34 -12.18
N TYR A 180 1.43 8.04 -12.49
CA TYR A 180 0.32 7.51 -13.26
C TYR A 180 0.33 8.10 -14.67
N HIS A 181 -0.10 7.32 -15.65
CA HIS A 181 -0.45 7.79 -16.98
C HIS A 181 -1.84 7.26 -17.33
N GLN A 182 -2.85 8.13 -17.30
CA GLN A 182 -4.25 7.77 -17.61
C GLN A 182 -4.77 6.62 -16.73
N ASP A 183 -4.75 6.82 -15.41
CA ASP A 183 -5.17 5.86 -14.38
C ASP A 183 -4.30 4.60 -14.20
N GLN A 184 -3.29 4.41 -15.06
CA GLN A 184 -2.37 3.28 -15.01
C GLN A 184 -1.02 3.67 -14.40
N PRO A 185 -0.42 2.87 -13.50
CA PRO A 185 0.96 3.09 -13.08
C PRO A 185 1.91 3.13 -14.28
N HIS A 186 2.90 4.02 -14.24
CA HIS A 186 3.85 4.21 -15.32
C HIS A 186 5.22 4.61 -14.80
N GLY A 187 6.27 4.11 -15.43
CA GLY A 187 7.65 4.34 -15.05
C GLY A 187 8.02 3.62 -13.76
N GLU A 188 8.92 4.22 -12.98
CA GLU A 188 9.44 3.62 -11.76
C GLU A 188 8.51 3.90 -10.57
N TRP A 189 8.10 2.83 -9.90
CA TRP A 189 7.31 2.83 -8.69
C TRP A 189 8.13 2.32 -7.51
N ARG A 190 8.12 3.05 -6.41
CA ARG A 190 8.88 2.76 -5.21
C ARG A 190 7.96 2.58 -4.02
N THR A 191 8.27 1.62 -3.17
CA THR A 191 7.64 1.45 -1.87
C THR A 191 8.69 1.32 -0.78
N TRP A 192 8.34 1.65 0.45
CA TRP A 192 9.22 1.61 1.61
C TRP A 192 8.64 0.77 2.74
N HIS A 193 9.52 0.20 3.56
CA HIS A 193 9.18 -0.43 4.83
C HIS A 193 8.88 0.64 5.89
N ASP A 194 8.22 0.26 6.99
CA ASP A 194 7.88 1.16 8.10
C ASP A 194 9.11 1.81 8.78
N ASN A 195 10.30 1.21 8.60
CA ASN A 195 11.57 1.79 9.08
C ASN A 195 12.20 2.79 8.09
N GLY A 196 11.55 3.04 6.94
CA GLY A 196 11.98 3.98 5.92
C GLY A 196 12.99 3.43 4.92
N GLN A 197 13.38 2.17 5.03
CA GLN A 197 14.21 1.51 4.03
C GLN A 197 13.38 1.17 2.80
N LEU A 198 14.01 1.21 1.63
CA LEU A 198 13.37 0.85 0.37
C LEU A 198 12.90 -0.61 0.45
N ARG A 199 11.68 -0.88 -0.01
CA ARG A 199 11.06 -2.20 0.01
C ARG A 199 10.99 -2.78 -1.39
N HIS A 200 10.44 -2.01 -2.34
CA HIS A 200 10.35 -2.40 -3.75
C HIS A 200 10.76 -1.26 -4.68
N VAL A 201 11.42 -1.61 -5.79
CA VAL A 201 11.49 -0.78 -7.00
C VAL A 201 10.92 -1.61 -8.12
N ILE A 202 9.86 -1.10 -8.74
CA ILE A 202 9.04 -1.79 -9.71
C ILE A 202 8.96 -0.88 -10.93
N HIS A 203 9.06 -1.41 -12.14
CA HIS A 203 8.88 -0.63 -13.35
C HIS A 203 7.60 -1.04 -14.07
N TYR A 204 6.83 -0.05 -14.50
CA TYR A 204 5.55 -0.22 -15.17
C TYR A 204 5.54 0.46 -16.53
N GLU A 205 5.00 -0.23 -17.53
CA GLU A 205 4.70 0.32 -18.85
C GLU A 205 3.22 0.05 -19.14
N GLN A 206 2.43 1.09 -19.43
CA GLN A 206 0.98 0.97 -19.68
C GLN A 206 0.21 0.18 -18.60
N GLY A 207 0.61 0.34 -17.33
CA GLY A 207 -0.01 -0.34 -16.20
C GLY A 207 0.42 -1.79 -15.97
N GLU A 208 1.25 -2.35 -16.84
CA GLU A 208 1.80 -3.70 -16.72
C GLU A 208 3.25 -3.67 -16.23
N LEU A 209 3.69 -4.74 -15.56
CA LEU A 209 5.08 -4.87 -15.12
C LEU A 209 5.99 -5.05 -16.34
N GLU A 210 7.00 -4.19 -16.47
CA GLU A 210 7.93 -4.21 -17.60
C GLU A 210 9.31 -3.78 -17.11
N GLY A 211 10.35 -4.54 -17.42
CA GLY A 211 11.71 -4.22 -17.01
C GLY A 211 12.03 -4.62 -15.57
N ALA A 212 12.88 -3.84 -14.90
CA ALA A 212 13.53 -4.24 -13.65
C ALA A 212 12.55 -4.35 -12.46
N PHE A 213 12.68 -5.43 -11.70
CA PHE A 213 11.99 -5.63 -10.43
C PHE A 213 12.98 -5.93 -9.32
N LEU A 214 12.90 -5.16 -8.25
CA LEU A 214 13.83 -5.20 -7.14
C LEU A 214 13.06 -5.22 -5.82
N THR A 215 13.48 -6.09 -4.90
CA THR A 215 12.94 -6.12 -3.54
C THR A 215 14.06 -6.24 -2.51
N PHE A 216 13.79 -5.71 -1.31
CA PHE A 216 14.77 -5.54 -0.26
C PHE A 216 14.21 -5.95 1.09
N TYR A 217 15.08 -6.47 1.95
CA TYR A 217 14.78 -6.71 3.35
C TYR A 217 14.61 -5.40 4.12
N PRO A 218 13.96 -5.41 5.30
CA PRO A 218 13.95 -4.25 6.19
C PRO A 218 15.35 -3.77 6.60
N SER A 219 16.38 -4.62 6.51
CA SER A 219 17.78 -4.23 6.73
C SER A 219 18.34 -3.32 5.63
N GLY A 220 17.64 -3.19 4.49
CA GLY A 220 18.12 -2.51 3.27
C GLY A 220 18.94 -3.40 2.34
N LEU A 221 19.25 -4.64 2.74
CA LEU A 221 19.91 -5.62 1.88
C LEU A 221 18.96 -6.14 0.80
N ARG A 222 19.52 -6.53 -0.35
CA ARG A 222 18.75 -7.10 -1.45
C ARG A 222 18.07 -8.38 -0.98
N LEU A 223 16.80 -8.54 -1.30
CA LEU A 223 16.04 -9.78 -1.08
C LEU A 223 15.91 -10.55 -2.40
N SER A 224 15.50 -9.88 -3.47
CA SER A 224 15.55 -10.44 -4.81
C SER A 224 15.64 -9.38 -5.91
N GLU A 225 16.07 -9.81 -7.08
CA GLU A 225 16.09 -9.01 -8.30
C GLU A 225 15.78 -9.87 -9.51
N GLY A 226 15.11 -9.27 -10.49
CA GLY A 226 14.75 -9.90 -11.76
C GLY A 226 14.19 -8.88 -12.73
N ALA A 227 13.56 -9.38 -13.78
CA ALA A 227 12.87 -8.53 -14.74
C ALA A 227 11.54 -9.16 -15.17
N TYR A 228 10.62 -8.28 -15.55
CA TYR A 228 9.37 -8.62 -16.22
C TYR A 228 9.46 -8.24 -17.70
N ILE A 229 8.81 -9.03 -18.56
CA ILE A 229 8.52 -8.69 -19.95
C ILE A 229 7.06 -9.03 -20.20
N GLU A 230 6.27 -8.06 -20.67
CA GLU A 230 4.83 -8.21 -20.94
C GLU A 230 4.10 -8.78 -19.70
N GLY A 231 4.40 -8.24 -18.52
CA GLY A 231 3.79 -8.66 -17.26
C GLY A 231 4.25 -10.00 -16.69
N ASN A 232 5.17 -10.73 -17.35
CA ASN A 232 5.62 -12.06 -16.92
C ASN A 232 7.09 -12.06 -16.49
N GLU A 233 7.45 -12.86 -15.47
CA GLU A 233 8.84 -13.05 -15.08
C GLU A 233 9.67 -13.55 -16.27
N HIS A 234 10.82 -12.92 -16.47
CA HIS A 234 11.72 -13.26 -17.56
C HIS A 234 13.18 -13.29 -17.12
N GLY A 235 13.94 -14.25 -17.64
CA GLY A 235 15.36 -14.35 -17.43
C GLY A 235 15.74 -14.87 -16.04
N VAL A 236 16.91 -14.47 -15.56
CA VAL A 236 17.45 -14.97 -14.28
C VAL A 236 16.95 -14.09 -13.14
N TRP A 237 16.18 -14.70 -12.25
CA TRP A 237 15.79 -14.14 -10.98
C TRP A 237 16.76 -14.61 -9.90
N LYS A 238 17.23 -13.68 -9.06
CA LYS A 238 18.18 -13.96 -7.99
C LYS A 238 17.55 -13.66 -6.65
N PHE A 239 17.75 -14.56 -5.70
CA PHE A 239 17.24 -14.46 -4.34
C PHE A 239 18.40 -14.52 -3.37
N TYR A 240 18.43 -13.57 -2.45
CA TYR A 240 19.52 -13.37 -1.52
C TYR A 240 19.06 -13.77 -0.11
N LEU A 241 20.00 -14.23 0.71
CA LEU A 241 19.78 -14.48 2.13
C LEU A 241 19.74 -13.13 2.88
N ASP A 242 19.25 -13.15 4.12
CA ASP A 242 19.19 -11.97 5.00
C ASP A 242 20.57 -11.37 5.31
N ASP A 243 21.64 -12.18 5.24
CA ASP A 243 23.03 -11.77 5.34
C ASP A 243 23.61 -11.16 4.04
N GLY A 244 22.82 -11.12 2.96
CA GLY A 244 23.17 -10.53 1.67
C GLY A 244 23.89 -11.47 0.69
N ARG A 245 24.21 -12.72 1.08
CA ARG A 245 24.77 -13.71 0.13
C ARG A 245 23.69 -14.15 -0.86
N LEU A 246 24.09 -14.41 -2.10
CA LEU A 246 23.19 -15.03 -3.09
C LEU A 246 22.80 -16.42 -2.60
N GLY A 247 21.51 -16.63 -2.34
CA GLY A 247 20.95 -17.89 -1.90
C GLY A 247 20.72 -18.83 -3.08
N HIS A 248 19.82 -18.45 -3.98
CA HIS A 248 19.47 -19.24 -5.16
C HIS A 248 19.06 -18.36 -6.33
N MET A 249 18.97 -18.97 -7.50
CA MET A 249 18.50 -18.33 -8.72
C MET A 249 17.44 -19.20 -9.38
N TYR A 250 16.46 -18.55 -10.01
CA TYR A 250 15.50 -19.20 -10.90
C TYR A 250 15.68 -18.67 -12.31
N GLY A 251 15.62 -19.57 -13.29
CA GLY A 251 15.45 -19.20 -14.69
C GLY A 251 13.98 -19.18 -15.03
N TYR A 252 13.48 -18.06 -15.56
CA TYR A 252 12.11 -17.94 -16.03
C TYR A 252 12.04 -17.72 -17.54
N GLN A 253 11.08 -18.39 -18.17
CA GLN A 253 10.69 -18.17 -19.54
C GLN A 253 9.18 -17.97 -19.61
N SER A 254 8.75 -16.74 -19.93
CA SER A 254 7.33 -16.38 -20.02
C SER A 254 6.53 -16.75 -18.76
N GLY A 255 7.05 -16.38 -17.59
CA GLY A 255 6.41 -16.66 -16.29
C GLY A 255 6.58 -18.09 -15.77
N GLN A 256 7.10 -19.02 -16.58
CA GLN A 256 7.34 -20.39 -16.16
C GLN A 256 8.78 -20.56 -15.66
N GLN A 257 8.93 -21.09 -14.44
CA GLN A 257 10.23 -21.48 -13.91
C GLN A 257 10.75 -22.69 -14.69
N VAL A 258 11.88 -22.53 -15.37
CA VAL A 258 12.52 -23.56 -16.19
C VAL A 258 13.81 -24.10 -15.57
N ASP A 259 14.41 -23.36 -14.63
CA ASP A 259 15.65 -23.75 -13.96
C ASP A 259 15.71 -23.26 -12.51
N VAL A 260 16.45 -24.00 -11.68
CA VAL A 260 16.81 -23.60 -10.32
C VAL A 260 18.27 -23.90 -10.05
N THR A 261 18.99 -22.90 -9.53
CA THR A 261 20.37 -23.05 -9.06
C THR A 261 20.48 -22.62 -7.61
N TYR A 262 20.78 -23.57 -6.71
CA TYR A 262 21.12 -23.30 -5.32
C TYR A 262 22.60 -22.89 -5.19
N VAL A 263 22.89 -21.80 -4.47
CA VAL A 263 24.23 -21.22 -4.32
C VAL A 263 24.68 -21.26 -2.87
N ASN A 264 23.89 -20.72 -1.94
CA ASN A 264 24.18 -20.73 -0.51
C ASN A 264 22.92 -20.98 0.31
N GLY A 265 23.05 -21.62 1.48
CA GLY A 265 21.96 -21.83 2.42
C GLY A 265 21.42 -23.26 2.42
N THR A 266 20.46 -23.53 3.28
CA THR A 266 19.83 -24.85 3.46
C THR A 266 18.46 -24.85 2.81
N TYR A 267 18.22 -25.85 1.96
CA TYR A 267 16.99 -25.97 1.17
C TYR A 267 16.36 -27.34 1.40
N THR A 268 15.03 -27.35 1.54
CA THR A 268 14.24 -28.57 1.73
C THR A 268 13.36 -28.78 0.52
N ASP A 269 13.53 -29.93 -0.12
CA ASP A 269 12.63 -30.45 -1.13
C ASP A 269 11.61 -31.38 -0.48
N TRP A 270 10.41 -31.45 -1.06
CA TRP A 270 9.25 -32.12 -0.47
C TRP A 270 8.64 -33.14 -1.44
N TYR A 271 8.06 -34.21 -0.90
CA TYR A 271 7.09 -35.08 -1.58
C TYR A 271 5.71 -34.41 -1.51
N GLY A 272 5.26 -33.84 -2.63
CA GLY A 272 4.06 -33.00 -2.61
C GLY A 272 4.29 -31.74 -1.78
N GLU A 273 3.26 -31.23 -1.11
CA GLU A 273 3.33 -29.91 -0.46
C GLU A 273 3.85 -29.94 0.99
N GLU A 274 3.76 -31.08 1.68
CA GLU A 274 3.90 -31.07 3.15
C GLU A 274 4.82 -32.18 3.71
N ARG A 275 5.31 -33.13 2.90
CA ARG A 275 6.19 -34.22 3.37
C ARG A 275 7.64 -33.96 2.96
N PRO A 276 8.59 -33.79 3.88
CA PRO A 276 9.96 -33.49 3.50
C PRO A 276 10.56 -34.71 2.80
N LYS A 277 11.37 -34.46 1.77
CA LYS A 277 12.06 -35.48 0.99
C LYS A 277 13.56 -35.46 1.29
N PHE A 278 14.18 -34.31 1.12
CA PHE A 278 15.56 -34.08 1.54
C PHE A 278 15.82 -32.63 1.87
N GLU A 279 16.78 -32.40 2.73
CA GLU A 279 17.28 -31.09 3.15
C GLU A 279 18.78 -31.07 2.89
N ARG A 280 19.25 -30.04 2.21
CA ARG A 280 20.64 -29.93 1.75
C ARG A 280 21.18 -28.53 1.98
N THR A 281 22.40 -28.45 2.52
CA THR A 281 23.11 -27.20 2.69
C THR A 281 24.08 -26.98 1.52
N TYR A 282 24.04 -25.77 0.95
CA TYR A 282 24.92 -25.35 -0.12
C TYR A 282 25.84 -24.22 0.34
N LYS A 283 27.06 -24.23 -0.18
CA LYS A 283 28.02 -23.14 -0.11
C LYS A 283 28.71 -23.02 -1.46
N ASN A 284 28.63 -21.83 -2.06
CA ASN A 284 29.20 -21.57 -3.39
C ASN A 284 28.82 -22.63 -4.46
N LYS A 285 27.55 -23.03 -4.49
CA LYS A 285 26.95 -24.03 -5.41
C LYS A 285 27.35 -25.49 -5.16
N ARG A 286 28.07 -25.79 -4.08
CA ARG A 286 28.44 -27.17 -3.70
C ARG A 286 27.74 -27.56 -2.41
N LEU A 287 27.43 -28.85 -2.27
CA LEU A 287 26.91 -29.38 -1.00
C LEU A 287 28.00 -29.26 0.05
N ASP A 288 27.71 -28.55 1.13
CA ASP A 288 28.69 -28.22 2.17
C ASP A 288 27.91 -27.95 3.47
N GLY A 289 28.09 -28.83 4.44
CA GLY A 289 27.33 -28.88 5.68
C GLY A 289 26.32 -30.03 5.74
N PRO A 290 25.39 -29.96 6.72
CA PRO A 290 24.53 -31.08 7.03
C PRO A 290 23.49 -31.32 5.93
N PHE A 291 23.09 -32.58 5.80
CA PHE A 291 21.96 -33.02 5.00
C PHE A 291 21.09 -34.01 5.77
N ARG A 292 19.80 -34.05 5.41
CA ARG A 292 18.82 -34.99 5.92
C ARG A 292 18.00 -35.54 4.77
N GLU A 293 17.63 -36.80 4.83
CA GLU A 293 16.69 -37.42 3.92
C GLU A 293 15.65 -38.20 4.73
N TRP A 294 14.40 -38.17 4.27
CA TRP A 294 13.28 -38.80 4.94
C TRP A 294 12.71 -39.95 4.12
N HIS A 295 12.04 -40.89 4.79
CA HIS A 295 11.24 -41.91 4.12
C HIS A 295 9.95 -41.30 3.53
N ASP A 296 9.47 -41.81 2.40
CA ASP A 296 8.18 -41.39 1.79
C ASP A 296 7.02 -42.19 2.39
N GLN A 297 6.78 -42.02 3.69
CA GLN A 297 5.72 -42.72 4.44
C GLN A 297 4.85 -41.81 5.30
N GLY A 298 5.10 -40.48 5.27
CA GLY A 298 4.35 -39.53 6.08
C GLY A 298 2.85 -39.55 5.74
N GLU A 299 2.03 -39.61 6.78
CA GLU A 299 0.57 -39.51 6.69
C GLU A 299 0.03 -38.47 7.68
N PHE A 300 -1.10 -37.85 7.31
CA PHE A 300 -1.78 -36.92 8.20
C PHE A 300 -2.75 -37.62 9.12
N VAL A 301 -2.59 -37.39 10.41
CA VAL A 301 -3.52 -37.82 11.43
C VAL A 301 -4.22 -36.59 12.01
N ILE A 302 -5.54 -36.68 12.14
CA ILE A 302 -6.35 -35.66 12.81
C ILE A 302 -6.53 -36.10 14.26
N GLU A 303 -5.99 -35.30 15.18
CA GLU A 303 -6.18 -35.47 16.61
C GLU A 303 -7.29 -34.54 17.06
N SER A 304 -8.33 -35.12 17.67
CA SER A 304 -9.40 -34.34 18.32
C SER A 304 -9.07 -34.19 19.81
N PHE A 305 -9.14 -32.97 20.33
CA PHE A 305 -8.92 -32.64 21.73
C PHE A 305 -9.94 -31.58 22.18
N VAL A 306 -10.14 -31.41 23.47
CA VAL A 306 -10.99 -30.34 24.00
C VAL A 306 -10.08 -29.20 24.42
N ASP A 307 -10.35 -28.00 23.92
CA ASP A 307 -9.62 -26.80 24.32
C ASP A 307 -9.88 -26.52 25.80
N GLU A 308 -8.83 -26.47 26.62
CA GLU A 308 -8.96 -26.38 28.08
C GLU A 308 -9.51 -25.03 28.56
N GLU A 309 -9.42 -23.98 27.75
CA GLU A 309 -9.86 -22.62 28.10
C GLU A 309 -11.31 -22.37 27.73
N THR A 310 -11.74 -22.93 26.59
CA THR A 310 -13.09 -22.72 26.03
C THR A 310 -14.03 -23.91 26.22
N GLY A 311 -13.50 -25.10 26.48
CA GLY A 311 -14.27 -26.34 26.59
C GLY A 311 -14.79 -26.89 25.26
N GLU A 312 -14.38 -26.31 24.14
CA GLU A 312 -14.85 -26.68 22.80
C GLU A 312 -14.02 -27.83 22.19
N PRO A 313 -14.64 -28.82 21.55
CA PRO A 313 -13.92 -29.86 20.83
C PRO A 313 -13.22 -29.26 19.60
N THR A 314 -11.90 -29.33 19.60
CA THR A 314 -11.00 -28.82 18.56
C THR A 314 -10.27 -29.98 17.87
N GLN A 315 -9.81 -29.75 16.64
CA GLN A 315 -9.01 -30.71 15.88
C GLN A 315 -7.67 -30.09 15.49
N ARG A 316 -6.60 -30.89 15.57
CA ARG A 316 -5.28 -30.56 15.02
C ARG A 316 -4.87 -31.65 14.04
N ARG A 317 -4.43 -31.24 12.86
CA ARG A 317 -3.82 -32.13 11.86
C ARG A 317 -2.30 -32.18 12.10
N THR A 318 -1.77 -33.39 12.29
CA THR A 318 -0.36 -33.65 12.57
C THR A 318 0.20 -34.63 11.53
N MET A 319 1.42 -34.40 11.04
CA MET A 319 2.12 -35.37 10.18
C MET A 319 2.80 -36.42 11.06
N VAL A 320 2.52 -37.70 10.81
CA VAL A 320 3.12 -38.84 11.50
C VAL A 320 3.90 -39.68 10.47
N GLY A 321 4.99 -40.33 10.88
CA GLY A 321 5.82 -41.15 9.97
C GLY A 321 6.87 -40.36 9.19
N VAL A 322 7.37 -39.26 9.77
CA VAL A 322 8.43 -38.41 9.19
C VAL A 322 9.81 -38.86 9.67
N GLU A 323 10.06 -40.17 9.61
CA GLU A 323 11.33 -40.74 10.05
C GLU A 323 12.42 -40.46 9.02
N LEU A 324 13.62 -40.12 9.51
CA LEU A 324 14.78 -39.99 8.65
C LEU A 324 15.08 -41.35 8.00
N SER A 325 15.55 -41.31 6.77
CA SER A 325 16.17 -42.46 6.11
C SER A 325 17.68 -42.41 6.27
N ARG A 326 18.27 -41.21 6.14
CA ARG A 326 19.69 -40.97 6.42
C ARG A 326 19.99 -39.50 6.71
N GLU A 327 21.10 -39.27 7.40
CA GLU A 327 21.66 -37.94 7.63
C GLU A 327 23.18 -37.98 7.75
N GLY A 328 23.82 -36.83 7.56
CA GLY A 328 25.27 -36.67 7.68
C GLY A 328 25.71 -35.31 7.16
N ASP A 329 26.98 -35.20 6.77
CA ASP A 329 27.59 -33.97 6.29
C ASP A 329 28.24 -34.14 4.91
N TYR A 330 28.19 -33.07 4.12
CA TYR A 330 29.02 -32.89 2.94
C TYR A 330 30.13 -31.88 3.22
N VAL A 331 31.31 -32.10 2.64
CA VAL A 331 32.38 -31.11 2.54
C VAL A 331 32.76 -30.99 1.06
N ASP A 332 32.65 -29.79 0.50
CA ASP A 332 32.99 -29.50 -0.90
C ASP A 332 32.33 -30.43 -1.94
N GLY A 333 31.09 -30.85 -1.68
CA GLY A 333 30.29 -31.72 -2.54
C GLY A 333 30.48 -33.21 -2.30
N GLN A 334 31.29 -33.62 -1.32
CA GLN A 334 31.62 -35.01 -1.03
C GLN A 334 31.18 -35.39 0.39
N LEU A 335 30.67 -36.60 0.59
CA LEU A 335 30.38 -37.10 1.94
C LEU A 335 31.68 -37.14 2.75
N ASP A 336 31.66 -36.58 3.94
CA ASP A 336 32.83 -36.55 4.83
C ASP A 336 32.36 -36.67 6.28
N GLY A 337 32.93 -37.61 7.02
CA GLY A 337 32.47 -37.96 8.36
C GLY A 337 31.44 -39.10 8.39
N ALA A 338 30.62 -39.13 9.45
CA ALA A 338 29.67 -40.22 9.68
C ALA A 338 28.31 -39.95 9.01
N VAL A 339 27.81 -40.95 8.29
CA VAL A 339 26.46 -40.99 7.72
C VAL A 339 25.66 -42.05 8.45
N TYR A 340 24.55 -41.64 9.05
CA TYR A 340 23.64 -42.49 9.82
C TYR A 340 22.48 -42.92 8.94
N HIS A 341 22.10 -44.19 9.00
CA HIS A 341 20.98 -44.74 8.22
C HIS A 341 19.95 -45.36 9.14
N TYR A 342 18.69 -45.03 8.93
CA TYR A 342 17.59 -45.44 9.79
C TYR A 342 16.55 -46.23 9.00
N ASN A 343 15.92 -47.19 9.65
CA ASN A 343 14.77 -47.87 9.07
C ASN A 343 13.50 -47.01 9.19
N GLU A 344 12.40 -47.50 8.62
CA GLU A 344 11.07 -46.86 8.62
C GLU A 344 10.47 -46.62 10.02
N ARG A 345 11.08 -47.18 11.08
CA ARG A 345 10.69 -46.96 12.48
C ARG A 345 11.62 -46.00 13.20
N GLY A 346 12.51 -45.31 12.49
CA GLY A 346 13.49 -44.39 13.05
C GLY A 346 14.66 -45.07 13.77
N LEU A 347 14.80 -46.40 13.68
CA LEU A 347 15.89 -47.12 14.35
C LEU A 347 17.15 -47.10 13.48
N LEU A 348 18.29 -46.75 14.08
CA LEU A 348 19.60 -46.78 13.43
C LEU A 348 19.92 -48.22 13.00
N THR A 349 20.23 -48.40 11.72
CA THR A 349 20.54 -49.71 11.12
C THR A 349 22.01 -49.85 10.76
N LYS A 350 22.64 -48.78 10.30
CA LYS A 350 24.06 -48.73 10.00
C LYS A 350 24.62 -47.32 10.11
N THR A 351 25.91 -47.24 10.38
CA THR A 351 26.73 -46.03 10.29
C THR A 351 27.83 -46.27 9.28
N GLU A 352 27.98 -45.35 8.32
CA GLU A 352 29.04 -45.36 7.32
C GLU A 352 29.97 -44.18 7.55
N HIS A 353 31.27 -44.40 7.54
CA HIS A 353 32.27 -43.34 7.65
C HIS A 353 32.88 -43.07 6.29
N TYR A 354 32.90 -41.80 5.90
CA TYR A 354 33.46 -41.31 4.65
C TYR A 354 34.63 -40.37 4.92
N GLU A 355 35.62 -40.41 4.04
CA GLU A 355 36.70 -39.43 3.95
C GLU A 355 36.77 -38.95 2.51
N MET A 356 36.44 -37.67 2.27
CA MET A 356 36.42 -37.07 0.92
C MET A 356 35.68 -37.95 -0.10
N GLY A 357 34.47 -38.37 0.24
CA GLY A 357 33.58 -39.19 -0.59
C GLY A 357 33.94 -40.67 -0.65
N ALA A 358 35.10 -41.10 -0.13
CA ALA A 358 35.48 -42.51 -0.07
C ALA A 358 34.92 -43.17 1.20
N LEU A 359 34.14 -44.25 1.04
CA LEU A 359 33.68 -45.07 2.16
C LEU A 359 34.88 -45.80 2.77
N ILE A 360 35.19 -45.51 4.03
CA ILE A 360 36.32 -46.10 4.76
C ILE A 360 35.88 -47.19 5.73
N GLN A 361 34.67 -47.10 6.29
CA GLN A 361 34.17 -48.07 7.27
C GLN A 361 32.64 -48.14 7.26
N THR A 362 32.11 -49.33 7.52
CA THR A 362 30.68 -49.54 7.80
C THR A 362 30.51 -50.30 9.11
N GLN A 363 29.62 -49.82 9.97
CA GLN A 363 29.17 -50.47 11.19
C GLN A 363 27.68 -50.75 11.09
N THR A 364 27.27 -51.99 11.33
CA THR A 364 25.85 -52.40 11.39
C THR A 364 25.41 -52.50 12.85
N HIS A 365 24.18 -52.11 13.15
CA HIS A 365 23.61 -52.06 14.51
C HIS A 365 22.47 -53.05 14.71
#